data_AF-A0A4R7Z1I1-F1
#
_entry.id   AF-A0A4R7Z1I1-F1
#
_cell.length_a   1.000
_cell.length_b   1.000
_cell.length_c   1.000
_cell.angle_alpha   90.00
_cell.angle_beta   90.00
_cell.angle_gamma   90.00
#
_symmetry.space_group_name_H-M   'P 1'
#
loop_
_entity.id
_entity.type
_entity.pdbx_description
1 polymer ?
#
loop_
_entity_poly.entity_id
_entity_poly.type
_entity_poly.pdbx_seq_one_letter_code
_entity_poly.pdbx_strand_id
1 'polypeptide(L)' 'MLVLPQSNKKSAEKIWLRIKEKFKQATAANKKDYKILASHGAAEYSPDYQKSLDQLINQADHAMYEEKKKIKSASDIR' A
#
# COMPACT_ATOMS: atom_id res chain seq x y z
N MET A 1 3.16 7.28 6.13
CA MET A 1 4.28 6.33 5.97
C MET A 1 4.34 5.44 7.19
N LEU A 2 4.57 4.13 7.01
CA LEU A 2 4.75 3.17 8.11
C LEU A 2 6.12 2.52 7.95
N VAL A 3 6.90 2.47 9.04
CA VAL A 3 8.19 1.78 9.09
C VAL A 3 8.02 0.55 9.97
N LEU A 4 8.36 -0.62 9.43
CA LEU A 4 8.18 -1.90 10.11
C LEU A 4 9.57 -2.49 10.42
N PRO A 5 10.09 -2.31 11.65
CA PRO A 5 11.38 -2.89 12.01
C PRO A 5 11.33 -4.41 11.95
N GLN A 6 12.45 -5.04 11.58
CA GLN A 6 12.60 -6.51 11.52
C GLN A 6 11.50 -7.24 10.74
N SER A 7 10.92 -6.56 9.74
CA SER A 7 9.82 -7.08 8.96
C SER A 7 10.23 -7.22 7.50
N ASN A 8 9.77 -8.29 6.88
CA ASN A 8 9.93 -8.51 5.44
C ASN A 8 8.67 -8.04 4.68
N LYS A 9 8.78 -8.00 3.36
CA LYS A 9 7.68 -7.63 2.47
C LYS A 9 6.43 -8.48 2.69
N LYS A 10 6.56 -9.79 2.94
CA LYS A 10 5.40 -10.67 3.19
C LYS A 10 4.62 -10.26 4.44
N SER A 11 5.32 -9.91 5.53
CA SER A 11 4.70 -9.43 6.76
C SER A 11 4.05 -8.06 6.56
N ALA A 12 4.70 -7.17 5.81
CA ALA A 12 4.11 -5.88 5.44
C ALA A 12 2.82 -6.03 4.63
N GLU A 13 2.78 -6.96 3.66
CA GLU A 13 1.57 -7.26 2.88
C GLU A 13 0.44 -7.80 3.75
N LYS A 14 0.74 -8.64 4.76
CA LYS A 14 -0.29 -9.11 5.71
C LYS A 14 -0.90 -7.96 6.51
N ILE A 15 -0.07 -7.01 6.95
CA ILE A 15 -0.55 -5.80 7.64
C ILE A 15 -1.41 -4.97 6.68
N TRP A 16 -0.98 -4.83 5.42
CA TRP A 16 -1.75 -4.12 4.42
C TRP A 16 -3.12 -4.74 4.17
N LEU A 17 -3.22 -6.06 4.05
CA LEU A 17 -4.50 -6.76 3.89
C LEU A 17 -5.46 -6.46 5.04
N ARG A 18 -4.96 -6.44 6.27
CA ARG A 18 -5.74 -6.08 7.47
C ARG A 18 -6.23 -4.63 7.41
N ILE A 19 -5.36 -3.70 7.00
CA ILE A 19 -5.73 -2.29 6.83
C ILE A 19 -6.82 -2.17 5.76
N LYS A 20 -6.63 -2.79 4.60
CA LYS A 20 -7.58 -2.77 3.49
C LYS A 20 -8.95 -3.31 3.87
N GLU A 21 -8.99 -4.37 4.68
CA GLU A 21 -10.24 -4.90 5.21
C GLU A 21 -10.95 -3.91 6.14
N LYS A 22 -10.21 -3.25 7.04
CA LYS A 22 -10.76 -2.21 7.91
C LYS A 22 -11.28 -1.01 7.14
N PHE A 23 -10.60 -0.60 6.06
CA PHE A 23 -11.10 0.43 5.14
C PHE A 23 -12.39 0.02 4.44
N LYS A 24 -12.52 -1.24 4.01
CA LYS A 24 -13.77 -1.77 3.43
C LYS A 24 -14.91 -1.73 4.45
N GLN A 25 -14.65 -2.18 5.69
CA GLN A 25 -15.64 -2.14 6.78
C GLN A 25 -16.07 -0.70 7.07
N ALA A 26 -15.12 0.23 7.17
CA ALA A 26 -15.39 1.65 7.39
C ALA A 26 -16.20 2.27 6.24
N THR A 27 -15.88 1.93 4.99
CA THR A 27 -16.63 2.40 3.81
C THR A 27 -18.06 1.86 3.80
N ALA A 28 -18.25 0.58 4.13
CA ALA A 28 -19.59 -0.02 4.19
C ALA A 28 -20.45 0.56 5.33
N ALA A 29 -19.82 0.91 6.46
CA ALA A 29 -20.49 1.58 7.57
C ALA A 29 -20.81 3.06 7.25
N ASN A 30 -20.06 3.67 6.34
CA ASN A 30 -20.30 5.03 5.90
C ASN A 30 -21.50 5.04 4.95
N LYS A 31 -22.64 5.62 5.36
CA LYS A 31 -23.86 5.76 4.53
C LYS A 31 -23.71 6.83 3.43
N LYS A 32 -22.55 6.90 2.81
CA LYS A 32 -22.18 7.90 1.81
C LYS A 32 -22.04 7.23 0.45
N ASP A 33 -22.41 7.93 -0.62
CA ASP A 33 -22.38 7.39 -1.98
C ASP A 33 -20.96 7.32 -2.60
N TYR A 34 -19.91 7.49 -1.80
CA TYR A 34 -18.52 7.38 -2.24
C TYR A 34 -17.81 6.22 -1.56
N LYS A 35 -16.94 5.54 -2.32
CA LYS A 35 -16.10 4.47 -1.80
C LYS A 35 -14.73 5.02 -1.42
N ILE A 36 -14.27 4.72 -0.22
CA ILE A 36 -12.91 5.06 0.21
C ILE A 36 -11.99 3.91 -0.21
N LEU A 37 -11.01 4.21 -1.06
CA LEU A 37 -9.99 3.26 -1.50
C LEU A 37 -8.62 3.82 -1.13
N ALA A 38 -7.68 2.92 -0.83
CA ALA A 38 -6.29 3.25 -0.51
C ALA A 38 -5.36 2.36 -1.35
N SER A 39 -4.27 2.95 -1.82
CA SER A 39 -3.13 2.27 -2.45
C SER A 39 -1.96 2.24 -1.49
N HIS A 40 -1.12 1.21 -1.55
CA HIS A 40 0.12 1.08 -0.81
C HIS A 40 1.29 0.80 -1.72
N GLY A 41 2.47 1.15 -1.22
CA GLY A 41 3.73 0.69 -1.75
C GLY A 41 4.61 0.22 -0.62
N ALA A 42 5.34 -0.85 -0.86
CA ALA A 42 6.22 -1.45 0.13
C ALA A 42 7.63 -1.62 -0.44
N ALA A 43 8.61 -1.18 0.34
CA ALA A 43 10.02 -1.44 0.11
C ALA A 43 10.59 -2.17 1.33
N GLU A 44 11.47 -3.13 1.07
CA GLU A 44 12.16 -3.91 2.08
C GLU A 44 13.65 -3.60 1.97
N TYR A 45 14.28 -3.31 3.11
CA TYR A 45 15.72 -3.21 3.20
C TYR A 45 16.34 -4.60 3.26
N SER A 46 17.32 -4.87 2.41
CA SER A 46 18.10 -6.10 2.44
C SER A 46 19.58 -5.76 2.72
N PRO A 47 20.23 -6.41 3.69
CA PRO A 47 21.67 -6.21 3.95
C PRO A 47 22.54 -6.53 2.72
N ASP A 48 22.11 -7.48 1.89
CA ASP A 48 22.82 -7.92 0.69
C ASP A 48 22.79 -6.89 -0.44
N TYR A 49 21.80 -5.97 -0.40
CA TYR A 49 21.64 -4.87 -1.33
C TYR A 49 21.49 -3.58 -0.55
N GLN A 50 22.63 -2.95 -0.25
CA GLN A 50 22.69 -1.66 0.45
C GLN A 50 22.05 -0.55 -0.40
N LYS A 51 20.73 -0.47 -0.33
CA LYS A 51 19.97 0.67 -0.85
C LYS A 51 20.09 1.82 0.12
N SER A 52 20.27 3.03 -0.41
CA SER A 52 20.15 4.24 0.40
C SER A 52 18.71 4.39 0.89
N LEU A 53 18.53 5.19 1.94
CA LEU A 53 17.20 5.52 2.46
C LEU A 53 16.30 6.11 1.35
N ASP A 54 16.85 7.03 0.55
CA ASP A 54 16.11 7.65 -0.56
C ASP A 54 15.69 6.62 -1.61
N GLN A 55 16.54 5.64 -1.91
CA GLN A 55 16.19 4.55 -2.85
C GLN A 55 15.05 3.68 -2.31
N LEU A 56 15.02 3.40 -1.01
CA LEU A 56 13.90 2.66 -0.39
C LEU A 56 12.60 3.45 -0.44
N ILE A 57 12.65 4.75 -0.12
CA ILE A 57 11.47 5.63 -0.15
C ILE A 57 10.95 5.73 -1.59
N ASN A 58 11.83 6.02 -2.56
CA ASN A 58 11.46 6.10 -3.97
C ASN A 58 10.88 4.79 -4.50
N GLN A 59 11.40 3.64 -4.06
CA GLN A 59 10.85 2.34 -4.42
C GLN A 59 9.44 2.14 -3.86
N ALA A 60 9.20 2.51 -2.59
CA ALA A 60 7.90 2.43 -1.98
C ALA A 60 6.90 3.36 -2.69
N ASP A 61 7.28 4.60 -2.97
CA ASP A 61 6.42 5.57 -3.66
C ASP A 61 6.10 5.12 -5.09
N HIS A 62 7.08 4.60 -5.81
CA HIS A 62 6.86 4.05 -7.16
C HIS A 62 5.88 2.86 -7.12
N ALA A 63 6.07 1.92 -6.18
CA ALA A 63 5.16 0.79 -6.02
C ALA A 63 3.72 1.23 -5.68
N MET A 64 3.57 2.25 -4.84
CA MET A 64 2.28 2.86 -4.52
C MET A 64 1.63 3.48 -5.76
N TYR A 65 2.41 4.23 -6.55
CA TYR A 65 1.90 4.89 -7.75
C TYR A 65 1.41 3.87 -8.78
N GLU A 66 2.14 2.76 -8.96
CA GLU A 66 1.73 1.67 -9.84
C GLU A 66 0.44 0.99 -9.37
N GLU A 67 0.26 0.75 -8.06
CA GLU A 67 -1.02 0.24 -7.56
C GLU A 67 -2.15 1.25 -7.72
N LYS A 68 -1.90 2.54 -7.47
CA LYS A 68 -2.88 3.61 -7.67
C LYS A 68 -3.38 3.67 -9.12
N LYS A 69 -2.49 3.51 -10.10
CA LYS A 69 -2.87 3.42 -11.52
C LYS A 69 -3.80 2.23 -11.78
N LYS A 70 -3.47 1.05 -11.24
CA LYS A 70 -4.29 -0.17 -11.39
C LYS A 70 -5.67 -0.01 -10.76
N ILE A 71 -5.76 0.64 -9.60
CA ILE A 71 -7.03 0.91 -8.92
C ILE A 71 -7.88 1.86 -9.76
N LYS A 72 -7.29 2.95 -10.28
CA LYS A 72 -7.99 3.89 -11.17
C LYS A 72 -8.47 3.23 -12.45
N SER A 73 -7.60 2.49 -13.15
CA SER A 73 -8.00 1.80 -14.37
C SER A 73 -9.12 0.77 -14.13
N ALA A 74 -9.11 0.09 -12.97
CA ALA A 74 -10.19 -0.83 -12.60
C ALA A 74 -11.48 -0.12 -12.16
N SER A 75 -11.41 1.13 -11.67
CA SER A 75 -12.60 1.93 -11.34
C SER A 75 -13.23 2.62 -12.54
N ASP A 76 -12.42 2.95 -13.55
CA ASP A 76 -12.84 3.65 -14.77
C ASP A 76 -13.51 2.70 -15.80
N ILE A 77 -13.46 1.37 -15.59
CA ILE A 77 -14.21 0.37 -16.39
C ILE A 77 -15.64 0.17 -15.81
N ARG A 78 -16.32 1.24 -15.44
CA ARG A 78 -17.72 1.19 -14.97
C ARG A 78 -18.60 2.17 -15.70
#